data_AF-A0A378B4W3-F1
#
_entry.id   AF-A0A378B4W3-F1
#
_cell.length_a   1.000
_cell.length_b   1.000
_cell.length_c   1.000
_cell.angle_alpha   90.00
_cell.angle_beta   90.00
_cell.angle_gamma   90.00
#
_symmetry.space_group_name_H-M   'P 1'
#
loop_
_entity.id
_entity.type
_entity.pdbx_description
1 polymer ?
#
loop_
_entity_poly.entity_id
_entity_poly.type
_entity_poly.pdbx_seq_one_letter_code
_entity_poly.pdbx_strand_id
1 'polypeptide(L)'
;MYVAVKGGEKAIRAAHALQEQKRRGDGRLPELSVEQIGDQLSLAVDRVMTEGGIADRELAALALKQASGDNVEAIFLLRAYRTTLPRLAVSEPINTAEMRLERRISAVYKDIPGGQLLGPTYDYTHRLLDFTLLANGEAPSVQQANGEAEPTPHVFSLLTQQGLAKTEEDRGTPPDDITRTPPVYPARVPRACSS
;
A
#
# COMPACT_ATOMS: atom_id res chain seq x y z
N MET A 1 45.67 -8.59 33.29
CA MET A 1 44.36 -8.21 33.86
C MET A 1 43.60 -7.49 32.76
N TYR A 2 42.44 -8.00 32.33
CA TYR A 2 41.57 -7.31 31.38
C TYR A 2 40.54 -6.48 32.16
N VAL A 3 40.33 -5.23 31.77
CA VAL A 3 39.38 -4.30 32.39
C VAL A 3 38.32 -3.94 31.36
N ALA A 4 37.05 -3.96 31.75
CA ALA A 4 35.95 -3.58 30.85
C ALA A 4 36.08 -2.10 30.45
N VAL A 5 36.10 -1.83 29.14
CA VAL A 5 36.12 -0.47 28.58
C VAL A 5 34.81 -0.20 27.83
N LYS A 6 34.33 1.05 27.92
CA LYS A 6 33.13 1.47 27.17
C LYS A 6 33.49 1.68 25.69
N GLY A 7 32.89 0.88 24.80
CA GLY A 7 33.07 1.02 23.34
C GLY A 7 31.76 1.00 22.54
N GLY A 8 30.65 0.55 23.13
CA GLY A 8 29.40 0.28 22.41
C GLY A 8 28.82 1.49 21.69
N GLU A 9 28.67 2.64 22.36
CA GLU A 9 28.10 3.84 21.75
C GLU A 9 28.93 4.35 20.56
N LYS A 10 30.27 4.31 20.67
CA LYS A 10 31.16 4.69 19.57
C LYS A 10 31.02 3.72 18.39
N ALA A 11 30.90 2.42 18.66
CA ALA A 11 30.67 1.42 17.63
C ALA A 11 29.31 1.59 16.94
N ILE A 12 28.24 1.87 17.68
CA ILE A 12 26.90 2.12 17.13
C ILE A 12 26.91 3.36 16.22
N ARG A 13 27.48 4.48 16.68
CA ARG A 13 27.59 5.69 15.84
C ARG A 13 28.36 5.44 14.55
N ALA A 14 29.48 4.73 14.63
CA ALA A 14 30.26 4.38 13.45
C ALA A 14 29.47 3.46 12.49
N ALA A 15 28.73 2.49 13.03
CA ALA A 15 27.89 1.61 12.24
C ALA A 15 26.75 2.37 11.53
N HIS A 16 26.10 3.32 12.20
CA HIS A 16 25.08 4.16 11.57
C HIS A 16 25.66 5.03 10.44
N ALA A 17 26.82 5.68 10.67
CA ALA A 17 27.49 6.46 9.64
C ALA A 17 27.88 5.59 8.42
N LEU A 18 28.34 4.35 8.64
CA LEU A 18 28.60 3.39 7.56
C LEU A 18 27.32 3.03 6.80
N GLN A 19 26.20 2.82 7.50
CA GLN A 19 24.92 2.51 6.85
C GLN A 19 24.38 3.71 6.06
N GLU A 20 24.52 4.93 6.57
CA GLU A 20 24.13 6.16 5.86
C GLU A 20 24.98 6.38 4.60
N GLN A 21 26.29 6.17 4.69
CA GLN A 21 27.19 6.21 3.54
C GLN A 21 26.80 5.15 2.51
N LYS A 22 26.52 3.92 2.96
CA LYS A 22 26.09 2.82 2.08
C LYS A 22 24.74 3.11 1.42
N ARG A 23 23.79 3.68 2.15
CA ARG A 23 22.48 4.12 1.63
C ARG A 23 22.66 5.20 0.56
N ARG A 24 23.54 6.18 0.77
CA ARG A 24 23.81 7.23 -0.23
C ARG A 24 24.45 6.68 -1.49
N GLY A 25 25.33 5.68 -1.36
CA GLY A 25 26.00 5.05 -2.50
C GLY A 25 27.03 5.95 -3.18
N ASP A 26 27.25 5.74 -4.48
CA ASP A 26 28.22 6.51 -5.27
C ASP A 26 27.74 7.96 -5.46
N GLY A 27 28.53 8.93 -4.99
CA GLY A 27 28.24 10.36 -5.09
C GLY A 27 28.20 10.90 -6.52
N ARG A 28 28.68 10.14 -7.51
CA ARG A 28 28.55 10.48 -8.94
C ARG A 28 27.13 10.28 -9.47
N LEU A 29 26.34 9.44 -8.81
CA LEU A 29 24.93 9.25 -9.15
C LEU A 29 24.07 10.27 -8.40
N PRO A 30 23.04 10.84 -9.04
CA PRO A 30 22.03 11.63 -8.36
C PRO A 30 21.42 10.85 -7.20
N GLU A 31 21.12 11.53 -6.11
CA GLU A 31 20.42 10.91 -4.98
C GLU A 31 18.96 10.63 -5.38
N LEU A 32 18.43 9.48 -4.97
CA LEU A 32 17.00 9.16 -5.14
C LEU A 32 16.15 10.19 -4.40
N SER A 33 15.22 10.82 -5.12
CA SER A 33 14.24 11.73 -4.52
C SER A 33 13.06 10.94 -3.94
N VAL A 34 12.34 11.56 -2.99
CA VAL A 34 11.13 10.94 -2.41
C VAL A 34 10.03 10.85 -3.46
N GLU A 35 9.92 11.86 -4.32
CA GLU A 35 8.98 11.91 -5.45
C GLU A 35 9.25 10.78 -6.45
N GLN A 36 10.51 10.53 -6.81
CA GLN A 36 10.88 9.42 -7.69
C GLN A 36 10.42 8.06 -7.11
N ILE A 37 10.62 7.85 -5.81
CA ILE A 37 10.18 6.62 -5.14
C ILE A 37 8.65 6.56 -5.10
N GLY A 38 8.00 7.67 -4.75
CA GLY A 38 6.53 7.81 -4.69
C GLY A 38 5.83 7.47 -6.00
N ASP A 39 6.39 7.94 -7.12
CA ASP A 39 5.77 7.83 -8.44
C ASP A 39 6.20 6.57 -9.21
N GLN A 40 7.50 6.21 -9.15
CA GLN A 40 8.06 5.15 -9.99
C GLN A 40 8.11 3.78 -9.29
N LEU A 41 8.09 3.76 -7.95
CA LEU A 41 8.10 2.54 -7.14
C LEU A 41 6.78 2.39 -6.35
N SER A 42 5.68 2.83 -6.96
CA SER A 42 4.34 2.93 -6.36
C SER A 42 3.86 1.66 -5.65
N LEU A 43 4.11 0.47 -6.20
CA LEU A 43 3.71 -0.80 -5.59
C LEU A 43 4.41 -1.08 -4.26
N ALA A 44 5.67 -0.65 -4.10
CA ALA A 44 6.38 -0.75 -2.83
C ALA A 44 5.79 0.23 -1.80
N VAL A 45 5.48 1.44 -2.25
CA VAL A 45 4.83 2.48 -1.44
C VAL A 45 3.47 2.00 -0.93
N ASP A 46 2.65 1.41 -1.79
CA ASP A 46 1.32 0.88 -1.43
C ASP A 46 1.42 -0.22 -0.35
N ARG A 47 2.42 -1.09 -0.46
CA ARG A 47 2.70 -2.11 0.56
C ARG A 47 3.08 -1.49 1.91
N VAL A 48 3.99 -0.51 1.89
CA VAL A 48 4.45 0.18 3.11
C VAL A 48 3.32 0.95 3.78
N MET A 49 2.47 1.65 3.01
CA MET A 49 1.29 2.33 3.55
C MET A 49 0.33 1.33 4.23
N THR A 50 0.04 0.22 3.55
CA THR A 50 -0.92 -0.79 4.01
C THR A 50 -0.45 -1.48 5.30
N GLU A 51 0.79 -1.96 5.33
CA GLU A 51 1.34 -2.69 6.50
C GLU A 51 1.86 -1.76 7.60
N GLY A 52 2.25 -0.53 7.24
CA GLY A 52 2.67 0.54 8.17
C GLY A 52 1.49 1.23 8.85
N GLY A 53 0.31 1.19 8.24
CA GLY A 53 -0.95 1.68 8.85
C GLY A 53 -1.16 3.19 8.75
N ILE A 54 -0.53 3.84 7.75
CA ILE A 54 -0.74 5.25 7.39
C ILE A 54 -0.86 5.33 5.87
N ALA A 55 -1.99 5.83 5.37
CA ALA A 55 -2.21 6.05 3.95
C ALA A 55 -1.67 7.42 3.51
N ASP A 56 -0.34 7.55 3.48
CA ASP A 56 0.38 8.74 3.01
C ASP A 56 1.56 8.30 2.12
N ARG A 57 1.50 8.66 0.84
CA ARG A 57 2.48 8.21 -0.17
C ARG A 57 3.86 8.80 0.07
N GLU A 58 3.94 10.06 0.48
CA GLU A 58 5.21 10.76 0.69
C GLU A 58 5.93 10.18 1.91
N LEU A 59 5.21 9.95 3.01
CA LEU A 59 5.78 9.34 4.21
C LEU A 59 6.24 7.89 3.98
N ALA A 60 5.46 7.11 3.23
CA ALA A 60 5.86 5.75 2.88
C ALA A 60 7.10 5.74 1.95
N ALA A 61 7.16 6.65 0.97
CA ALA A 61 8.33 6.81 0.11
C ALA A 61 9.57 7.28 0.89
N LEU A 62 9.40 8.18 1.86
CA LEU A 62 10.46 8.60 2.78
C LEU A 62 10.97 7.43 3.63
N ALA A 63 10.07 6.61 4.17
CA ALA A 63 10.44 5.41 4.94
C ALA A 63 11.23 4.41 4.08
N LEU A 64 10.81 4.19 2.83
CA LEU A 64 11.54 3.36 1.86
C LEU A 64 12.94 3.93 1.56
N LYS A 65 13.03 5.24 1.33
CA LYS A 65 14.32 5.93 1.13
C LYS A 65 15.23 5.73 2.32
N GLN A 66 14.73 5.94 3.54
CA GLN A 66 15.49 5.82 4.78
C GLN A 66 15.98 4.38 5.01
N ALA A 67 15.15 3.39 4.68
CA ALA A 67 15.42 1.96 4.82
C ALA A 67 16.26 1.36 3.67
N SER A 68 16.80 2.17 2.75
CA SER A 68 17.53 1.68 1.57
C SER A 68 16.71 0.70 0.72
N GLY A 69 15.39 0.86 0.66
CA GLY A 69 14.46 -0.03 -0.05
C GLY A 69 14.08 -1.32 0.70
N ASP A 70 14.50 -1.51 1.95
CA ASP A 70 14.03 -2.62 2.79
C ASP A 70 12.58 -2.36 3.25
N ASN A 71 11.64 -3.14 2.71
CA ASN A 71 10.23 -3.01 3.03
C ASN A 71 9.92 -3.28 4.50
N VAL A 72 10.59 -4.24 5.15
CA VAL A 72 10.30 -4.60 6.54
C VAL A 72 10.68 -3.46 7.46
N GLU A 73 11.86 -2.88 7.25
CA GLU A 73 12.32 -1.71 8.00
C GLU A 73 11.47 -0.47 7.69
N ALA A 74 11.12 -0.22 6.43
CA ALA A 74 10.25 0.90 6.04
C ALA A 74 8.86 0.81 6.70
N ILE A 75 8.25 -0.39 6.72
CA ILE A 75 6.99 -0.65 7.41
C ILE A 75 7.13 -0.36 8.90
N PHE A 76 8.24 -0.81 9.51
CA PHE A 76 8.48 -0.59 10.94
C PHE A 76 8.66 0.90 11.26
N LEU A 77 9.41 1.64 10.43
CA LEU A 77 9.57 3.10 10.56
C LEU A 77 8.23 3.83 10.50
N LEU A 78 7.39 3.52 9.51
CA LEU A 78 6.08 4.17 9.37
C LEU A 78 5.12 3.80 10.51
N ARG A 79 5.15 2.54 10.96
CA ARG A 79 4.37 2.06 12.12
C ARG A 79 4.82 2.72 13.42
N ALA A 80 6.13 2.91 13.60
CA ALA A 80 6.68 3.63 14.75
C ALA A 80 6.26 5.10 14.71
N TYR A 81 6.33 5.76 13.55
CA TYR A 81 5.89 7.13 13.37
C TYR A 81 4.41 7.33 13.75
N ARG A 82 3.54 6.38 13.39
CA ARG A 82 2.11 6.38 13.79
C ARG A 82 1.91 6.57 15.30
N THR A 83 2.81 6.05 16.14
CA THR A 83 2.69 6.18 17.61
C THR A 83 2.94 7.59 18.13
N THR A 84 3.55 8.45 17.32
CA THR A 84 3.85 9.84 17.65
C THR A 84 2.71 10.80 17.27
N LEU A 85 1.73 10.33 16.48
CA LEU A 85 0.66 11.15 15.93
C LEU A 85 -0.62 11.08 16.79
N PRO A 86 -1.31 12.21 17.01
CA PRO A 86 -2.63 12.19 17.64
C PRO A 86 -3.70 11.68 16.67
N ARG A 87 -4.69 10.92 17.18
CA ARG A 87 -5.90 10.58 16.41
C ARG A 87 -6.85 11.78 16.42
N LEU A 88 -6.89 12.54 15.32
CA LEU A 88 -7.69 13.76 15.21
C LEU A 88 -9.17 13.50 14.94
N ALA A 89 -9.48 12.46 14.16
CA ALA A 89 -10.84 12.12 13.75
C ALA A 89 -10.96 10.62 13.44
N VAL A 90 -12.20 10.18 13.25
CA VAL A 90 -12.57 8.89 12.66
C VAL A 90 -13.45 9.20 11.46
N SER A 91 -13.18 8.56 10.32
CA SER A 91 -13.98 8.78 9.11
C SER A 91 -15.35 8.14 9.23
N GLU A 92 -16.28 8.58 8.38
CA GLU A 92 -17.45 7.78 8.05
C GLU A 92 -17.02 6.48 7.33
N PRO A 93 -17.85 5.43 7.34
CA PRO A 93 -17.62 4.23 6.56
C PRO A 93 -17.44 4.55 5.07
N ILE A 94 -16.52 3.86 4.40
CA ILE A 94 -16.23 4.09 2.98
C ILE A 94 -17.32 3.42 2.14
N ASN A 95 -17.97 4.19 1.26
CA ASN A 95 -18.88 3.65 0.24
C ASN A 95 -18.11 3.22 -1.02
N THR A 96 -17.79 1.93 -1.15
CA THR A 96 -17.07 1.41 -2.32
C THR A 96 -17.93 1.32 -3.58
N ALA A 97 -19.25 1.46 -3.48
CA ALA A 97 -20.15 1.42 -4.64
C ALA A 97 -20.00 2.67 -5.54
N GLU A 98 -19.50 3.78 -4.97
CA GLU A 98 -19.26 5.04 -5.67
C GLU A 98 -17.78 5.23 -6.05
N MET A 99 -16.99 4.16 -6.00
CA MET A 99 -15.57 4.23 -6.35
C MET A 99 -15.37 4.66 -7.80
N ARG A 100 -14.57 5.72 -8.01
CA ARG A 100 -14.03 6.03 -9.34
C ARG A 100 -13.01 4.94 -9.72
N LEU A 101 -13.43 4.05 -10.61
CA LEU A 101 -12.67 2.83 -10.91
C LEU A 101 -11.41 3.11 -11.73
N GLU A 102 -10.28 2.56 -11.28
CA GLU A 102 -9.09 2.38 -12.11
C GLU A 102 -8.99 0.96 -12.67
N ARG A 103 -9.53 -0.01 -11.95
CA ARG A 103 -9.57 -1.43 -12.32
C ARG A 103 -10.79 -2.11 -11.71
N ARG A 104 -11.45 -2.97 -12.48
CA ARG A 104 -12.59 -3.80 -12.06
C ARG A 104 -12.63 -5.09 -12.86
N ILE A 105 -12.46 -6.22 -12.20
CA ILE A 105 -12.54 -7.54 -12.82
C ILE A 105 -13.43 -8.49 -12.02
N SER A 106 -14.06 -9.45 -12.70
CA SER A 106 -14.74 -10.58 -12.06
C SER A 106 -14.38 -11.87 -12.78
N ALA A 107 -13.94 -12.87 -12.04
CA ALA A 107 -13.62 -14.19 -12.57
C ALA A 107 -14.84 -15.13 -12.67
N VAL A 108 -15.97 -14.76 -12.06
CA VAL A 108 -17.16 -15.64 -11.95
C VAL A 108 -18.00 -15.67 -13.22
N TYR A 109 -18.08 -14.53 -13.90
CA TYR A 109 -18.80 -14.38 -15.16
C TYR A 109 -17.85 -13.92 -16.24
N LYS A 110 -18.14 -14.32 -17.48
CA LYS A 110 -17.42 -13.82 -18.64
C LYS A 110 -17.53 -12.30 -18.74
N ASP A 111 -18.76 -11.78 -18.70
CA ASP A 111 -19.09 -10.35 -18.70
C ASP A 111 -20.03 -10.01 -17.55
N ILE A 112 -19.96 -8.75 -17.09
CA ILE A 112 -20.75 -8.19 -15.98
C ILE A 112 -21.25 -6.79 -16.37
N PRO A 113 -22.32 -6.27 -15.77
CA PRO A 113 -22.75 -4.88 -16.00
C PRO A 113 -21.60 -3.90 -15.76
N GLY A 114 -21.40 -2.95 -16.68
CA GLY A 114 -20.26 -2.03 -16.71
C GLY A 114 -18.93 -2.65 -17.17
N GLY A 115 -18.94 -3.92 -17.60
CA GLY A 115 -17.82 -4.59 -18.26
C GLY A 115 -16.65 -5.00 -17.36
N GLN A 116 -15.66 -5.62 -18.00
CA GLN A 116 -14.37 -5.97 -17.39
C GLN A 116 -13.36 -4.85 -17.69
N LEU A 117 -12.89 -4.15 -16.67
CA LEU A 117 -11.90 -3.09 -16.77
C LEU A 117 -10.56 -3.58 -16.21
N LEU A 118 -9.62 -3.93 -17.09
CA LEU A 118 -8.29 -4.40 -16.65
C LEU A 118 -7.49 -3.29 -15.95
N GLY A 119 -7.58 -2.04 -16.40
CA GLY A 119 -6.76 -0.97 -15.84
C GLY A 119 -5.25 -1.23 -15.94
N PRO A 120 -4.42 -0.47 -15.20
CA PRO A 120 -2.99 -0.72 -15.10
C PRO A 120 -2.71 -2.06 -14.40
N THR A 121 -2.03 -3.00 -15.07
CA THR A 121 -1.72 -4.31 -14.49
C THR A 121 -0.49 -4.95 -15.13
N TYR A 122 0.20 -5.80 -14.37
CA TYR A 122 1.22 -6.73 -14.86
C TYR A 122 0.65 -8.10 -15.25
N ASP A 123 -0.66 -8.32 -15.09
CA ASP A 123 -1.31 -9.53 -15.58
C ASP A 123 -1.10 -9.68 -17.08
N TYR A 124 -1.00 -10.93 -17.55
CA TYR A 124 -0.78 -11.27 -18.97
C TYR A 124 0.57 -10.82 -19.57
N THR A 125 1.45 -10.19 -18.80
CA THR A 125 2.82 -9.87 -19.26
C THR A 125 3.70 -11.11 -19.37
N HIS A 126 4.66 -11.11 -20.29
CA HIS A 126 5.74 -12.11 -20.29
C HIS A 126 6.82 -11.66 -19.30
N ARG A 127 7.21 -12.54 -18.37
CA ARG A 127 8.13 -12.22 -17.27
C ARG A 127 9.59 -12.30 -17.76
N LEU A 128 9.93 -11.45 -18.71
CA LEU A 128 11.26 -11.29 -19.27
C LEU A 128 11.84 -9.96 -18.79
N LEU A 129 13.14 -9.91 -18.50
CA LEU A 129 13.80 -8.66 -18.14
C LEU A 129 13.82 -7.73 -19.35
N ASP A 130 13.31 -6.51 -19.16
CA ASP A 130 13.31 -5.47 -20.17
C ASP A 130 14.59 -4.63 -20.07
N PHE A 131 15.57 -4.94 -20.94
CA PHE A 131 16.84 -4.23 -20.99
C PHE A 131 16.73 -2.80 -21.53
N THR A 132 15.59 -2.42 -22.12
CA THR A 132 15.38 -1.05 -22.61
C THR A 132 15.34 -0.03 -21.46
N LEU A 133 14.92 -0.48 -20.27
CA LEU A 133 14.88 0.32 -19.03
C LEU A 133 16.27 0.68 -18.45
N LEU A 134 17.36 0.14 -18.99
CA LEU A 134 18.72 0.58 -18.64
C LEU A 134 19.09 1.93 -19.28
N ALA A 135 18.34 2.37 -20.30
CA ALA A 135 18.45 3.68 -20.91
C ALA A 135 17.19 4.52 -20.58
N ASN A 136 17.28 5.84 -20.76
CA ASN A 136 16.09 6.68 -20.64
C ASN A 136 15.09 6.33 -21.75
N GLY A 137 13.84 6.05 -21.36
CA GLY A 137 12.74 5.79 -22.27
C GLY A 137 11.62 6.82 -22.12
N GLU A 138 10.80 6.96 -23.14
CA GLU A 138 9.56 7.74 -23.09
C GLU A 138 8.40 6.82 -22.71
N ALA A 139 7.50 7.30 -21.85
CA ALA A 139 6.29 6.56 -21.52
C ALA A 139 5.37 6.50 -22.76
N PRO A 140 4.65 5.38 -22.99
CA PRO A 140 3.73 5.29 -24.10
C PRO A 140 2.59 6.30 -23.96
N SER A 141 2.17 6.91 -25.07
CA SER A 141 0.96 7.74 -25.09
C SER A 141 -0.28 6.87 -24.94
N VAL A 142 -1.11 7.12 -23.92
CA VAL A 142 -2.36 6.40 -23.71
C VAL A 142 -3.49 7.12 -24.44
N GLN A 143 -4.23 6.39 -25.28
CA GLN A 143 -5.46 6.91 -25.87
C GLN A 143 -6.55 6.94 -24.81
N GLN A 144 -7.15 8.10 -24.58
CA GLN A 144 -8.33 8.21 -23.74
C GLN A 144 -9.55 7.78 -24.54
N ALA A 145 -10.25 6.76 -24.06
CA ALA A 145 -11.55 6.39 -24.60
C ALA A 145 -12.62 7.31 -23.99
N ASN A 146 -13.42 7.94 -24.84
CA ASN A 146 -14.62 8.63 -24.40
C ASN A 146 -15.72 7.58 -24.16
N GLY A 147 -15.83 7.11 -22.93
CA GLY A 147 -16.91 6.24 -22.47
C GLY A 147 -17.74 6.94 -21.42
N GLU A 148 -19.07 6.88 -21.56
CA GLU A 148 -19.97 7.25 -20.48
C GLU A 148 -19.83 6.22 -19.34
N ALA A 149 -19.91 6.70 -18.09
CA ALA A 149 -19.83 5.83 -16.93
C ALA A 149 -21.07 4.92 -16.87
N GLU A 150 -20.91 3.67 -17.29
CA GLU A 150 -21.96 2.67 -17.11
C GLU A 150 -22.12 2.29 -15.63
N PRO A 151 -23.33 1.95 -15.17
CA PRO A 151 -23.54 1.41 -13.83
C PRO A 151 -22.68 0.16 -13.59
N THR A 152 -21.87 0.19 -12.54
CA THR A 152 -20.93 -0.88 -12.18
C THR A 152 -21.29 -1.50 -10.81
N PRO A 153 -22.44 -2.20 -10.68
CA PRO A 153 -22.84 -2.79 -9.42
C PRO A 153 -21.79 -3.82 -8.93
N HIS A 154 -21.71 -3.99 -7.61
CA HIS A 154 -20.92 -5.07 -7.02
C HIS A 154 -21.46 -6.42 -7.49
N VAL A 155 -20.56 -7.31 -7.90
CA VAL A 155 -20.94 -8.66 -8.36
C VAL A 155 -21.65 -9.46 -7.27
N PHE A 156 -21.27 -9.26 -6.01
CA PHE A 156 -21.97 -9.87 -4.87
C PHE A 156 -23.43 -9.43 -4.77
N SER A 157 -23.76 -8.17 -5.06
CA SER A 157 -25.16 -7.71 -5.08
C SER A 157 -25.99 -8.46 -6.13
N LEU A 158 -25.40 -8.81 -7.28
CA LEU A 158 -26.07 -9.62 -8.31
C LEU A 158 -26.33 -11.06 -7.81
N LEU A 159 -25.33 -11.68 -7.17
CA LEU A 159 -25.46 -13.02 -6.59
C LEU A 159 -26.55 -13.06 -5.51
N THR A 160 -26.62 -12.03 -4.67
CA THR A 160 -27.61 -11.94 -3.60
C THR A 160 -29.02 -11.74 -4.13
N GLN A 161 -29.21 -10.92 -5.18
CA GLN A 161 -30.49 -10.79 -5.88
C GLN A 161 -30.98 -12.12 -6.47
N GLN A 162 -30.07 -13.02 -6.84
CA GLN A 162 -30.37 -14.36 -7.34
C GLN A 162 -30.54 -15.41 -6.22
N GLY A 163 -30.38 -15.02 -4.95
CA GLY A 163 -30.43 -15.95 -3.81
C GLY A 163 -29.24 -16.90 -3.73
N LEU A 164 -28.14 -16.61 -4.44
CA LEU A 164 -26.92 -17.43 -4.47
C LEU A 164 -25.91 -17.01 -3.39
N ALA A 165 -26.07 -15.82 -2.82
CA ALA A 165 -25.27 -15.29 -1.71
C ALA A 165 -26.18 -14.62 -0.67
N LYS A 166 -25.64 -14.38 0.52
CA LYS A 166 -26.30 -13.59 1.56
C LYS A 166 -25.84 -12.14 1.50
N THR A 167 -26.74 -11.21 1.79
CA THR A 167 -26.38 -9.81 2.01
C THR A 167 -25.57 -9.70 3.29
N GLU A 168 -24.46 -8.98 3.26
CA GLU A 168 -23.83 -8.50 4.50
C GLU A 168 -24.63 -7.30 5.01
N GLU A 169 -25.11 -7.39 6.24
CA GLU A 169 -25.94 -6.36 6.87
C GLU A 169 -25.14 -5.71 8.00
N ASP A 170 -25.19 -4.37 8.04
CA ASP A 170 -24.71 -3.64 9.20
C ASP A 170 -25.64 -3.87 10.39
N ARG A 171 -25.06 -4.30 11.51
CA ARG A 171 -25.76 -4.49 12.78
C ARG A 171 -25.51 -3.35 13.77
N GLY A 172 -24.86 -2.27 13.33
CA GLY A 172 -24.47 -1.13 14.16
C GLY A 172 -23.50 -1.50 15.28
N THR A 173 -22.84 -2.66 15.18
CA THR A 173 -21.92 -3.13 16.22
C THR A 173 -20.58 -2.40 16.07
N PRO A 174 -20.10 -1.69 17.09
CA PRO A 174 -18.81 -0.99 17.00
C PRO A 174 -17.67 -1.97 16.70
N PRO A 175 -16.73 -1.63 15.79
CA PRO A 175 -15.59 -2.48 15.49
C PRO A 175 -14.59 -2.50 16.65
N ASP A 176 -13.97 -3.65 16.89
CA ASP A 176 -12.85 -3.78 17.83
C ASP A 176 -11.58 -3.11 17.26
N ASP A 177 -10.79 -2.43 18.11
CA ASP A 177 -9.55 -1.74 17.71
C ASP A 177 -8.33 -2.37 18.40
N ILE A 178 -7.60 -3.21 17.66
CA ILE A 178 -6.39 -3.89 18.15
C ILE A 178 -5.23 -2.93 18.44
N THR A 179 -5.30 -1.70 17.95
CA THR A 179 -4.29 -0.66 18.25
C THR A 179 -4.50 -0.01 19.62
N ARG A 180 -5.66 -0.28 20.25
CA ARG A 180 -6.00 0.15 21.61
C ARG A 180 -6.05 -0.99 22.60
N THR A 181 -6.52 -2.16 22.16
CA THR A 181 -6.78 -3.31 23.03
C THR A 181 -6.03 -4.53 22.49
N PRO A 182 -5.17 -5.18 23.26
CA PRO A 182 -4.43 -6.34 22.79
C PRO A 182 -5.39 -7.49 22.41
N PRO A 183 -5.11 -8.25 21.34
CA PRO A 183 -5.99 -9.32 20.90
C PRO A 183 -6.04 -10.46 21.92
N VAL A 184 -7.25 -10.89 22.26
CA VAL A 184 -7.53 -12.09 23.06
C VAL A 184 -8.40 -13.04 22.25
N TYR A 185 -8.03 -14.32 22.21
CA TYR A 185 -8.67 -15.30 21.34
C TYR A 185 -9.81 -16.05 22.05
N PRO A 186 -10.94 -16.32 21.36
CA PRO A 186 -11.20 -16.00 19.95
C PRO A 186 -11.52 -14.51 19.72
N ALA A 187 -10.90 -13.93 18.69
CA ALA A 187 -11.20 -12.57 18.27
C ALA A 187 -12.49 -12.53 17.43
N ARG A 188 -13.23 -11.43 17.49
CA ARG A 188 -14.39 -11.22 16.63
C ARG A 188 -13.94 -10.89 15.22
N VAL A 189 -14.73 -11.28 14.23
CA VAL A 189 -14.60 -10.77 12.86
C VAL A 189 -15.37 -9.46 12.81
N PRO A 190 -14.73 -8.30 12.57
CA PRO A 190 -15.45 -7.07 12.31
C PRO A 190 -16.29 -7.29 11.05
N ARG A 191 -17.62 -7.19 11.16
CA ARG A 191 -18.50 -7.22 9.99
C ARG A 191 -18.61 -5.79 9.45
N ALA A 192 -18.59 -5.66 8.13
CA ALA A 192 -18.58 -4.35 7.47
C ALA A 192 -19.81 -3.53 7.88
N CYS A 193 -19.58 -2.24 8.19
CA CYS A 193 -20.65 -1.25 8.24
C CYS A 193 -21.01 -0.85 6.81
N SER A 194 -22.16 -1.28 6.33
CA SER A 194 -22.81 -0.72 5.14
C SER A 194 -23.85 0.31 5.60
N SER A 195 -23.59 1.58 5.33
CA SER A 195 -24.62 2.63 5.33
C SER A 195 -24.77 3.18 3.93
#